data_AF-A0A645FA67-F1
#
_entry.id   AF-A0A645FA67-F1
#
_cell.length_a   1.000
_cell.length_b   1.000
_cell.length_c   1.000
_cell.angle_alpha   90.00
_cell.angle_beta   90.00
_cell.angle_gamma   90.00
#
_symmetry.space_group_name_H-M   'P 1'
#
loop_
_entity.id
_entity.type
_entity.pdbx_description
1 polymer ?
#
loop_
_entity_poly.entity_id
_entity_poly.type
_entity_poly.pdbx_seq_one_letter_code
_entity_poly.pdbx_strand_id
1 'polypeptide(L)'
;MKGLAIALLNPNTATANLPVWAGDDAADFVYATAIWQIPEDKDYPVNPGESIIIAQMADDHKKSNLNPSSPVNLLSAEFETYVNTTSIISDNPAINMYMAFWPTKTPQWLTTVFGGVFVIYFPTEVINANNYVTPVGLSTKCYKIPIVDVIDALELVGNANQINLKRMPTTLDAGAATVGGTYLTKSVARKVKETKNGRVILYDTNNSTNDFEVMDVPTIRRYGAVAPSWNTWK
;
A
#
# COMPACT_ATOMS: atom_id res chain seq x y z
N MET A 1 13.75 -0.12 -8.09
CA MET A 1 12.48 0.43 -7.58
C MET A 1 12.10 1.78 -8.19
N LYS A 2 12.96 2.41 -9.00
CA LYS A 2 12.63 3.63 -9.75
C LYS A 2 11.26 3.50 -10.42
N GLY A 3 10.38 4.49 -10.21
CA GLY A 3 9.05 4.52 -10.84
C GLY A 3 8.03 3.52 -10.30
N LEU A 4 8.34 2.65 -9.32
CA LEU A 4 7.35 1.77 -8.71
C LEU A 4 6.22 2.62 -8.11
N ALA A 5 4.97 2.29 -8.41
CA ALA A 5 3.80 2.93 -7.85
C ALA A 5 3.10 2.02 -6.84
N ILE A 6 2.54 2.62 -5.79
CA ILE A 6 1.55 2.01 -4.89
C ILE A 6 0.22 2.73 -5.07
N ALA A 7 -0.85 1.97 -5.22
CA ALA A 7 -2.19 2.49 -5.41
C ALA A 7 -3.17 1.97 -4.37
N LEU A 8 -4.05 2.85 -3.88
CA LEU A 8 -5.23 2.49 -3.09
C LEU A 8 -6.43 2.38 -4.04
N LEU A 9 -7.17 1.27 -4.01
CA LEU A 9 -8.28 1.04 -4.94
C LEU A 9 -9.65 1.46 -4.39
N ASN A 10 -10.56 1.74 -5.31
CA ASN A 10 -11.98 1.99 -5.06
C ASN A 10 -12.75 0.66 -5.01
N PRO A 11 -13.72 0.47 -4.09
CA PRO A 11 -14.03 1.31 -2.91
C PRO A 11 -12.95 1.26 -1.82
N ASN A 12 -12.72 2.37 -1.14
CA ASN A 12 -11.70 2.42 -0.08
C ASN A 12 -12.01 1.47 1.08
N THR A 13 -13.28 1.19 1.39
CA THR A 13 -13.71 0.24 2.43
C THR A 13 -14.49 -0.92 1.82
N ALA A 14 -14.31 -2.13 2.36
CA ALA A 14 -15.02 -3.34 1.95
C ALA A 14 -16.55 -3.14 1.94
N THR A 15 -17.21 -3.58 0.88
CA THR A 15 -18.64 -3.34 0.66
C THR A 15 -19.24 -4.38 -0.27
N ALA A 16 -20.53 -4.70 -0.09
CA ALA A 16 -21.28 -5.53 -1.04
C ALA A 16 -21.68 -4.75 -2.30
N ASN A 17 -21.70 -3.42 -2.22
CA ASN A 17 -22.11 -2.54 -3.31
C ASN A 17 -20.89 -2.17 -4.15
N LEU A 18 -20.54 -3.05 -5.09
CA LEU A 18 -19.42 -2.82 -5.98
C LEU A 18 -19.77 -1.77 -7.06
N PRO A 19 -18.85 -0.83 -7.38
CA PRO A 19 -19.06 0.13 -8.44
C PRO A 19 -19.18 -0.58 -9.79
N VAL A 20 -20.06 -0.06 -10.65
CA VAL A 20 -20.15 -0.49 -12.05
C VAL A 20 -19.29 0.44 -12.89
N TRP A 21 -18.46 -0.12 -13.76
CA TRP A 21 -17.59 0.62 -14.66
C TRP A 21 -18.07 0.47 -16.10
N ALA A 22 -17.95 1.53 -16.88
CA ALA A 22 -18.31 1.52 -18.29
C ALA A 22 -17.18 0.94 -19.15
N GLY A 23 -17.55 0.34 -20.28
CA GLY A 23 -16.62 -0.28 -21.24
C GLY A 23 -16.62 -1.80 -21.15
N ASP A 24 -16.48 -2.46 -22.30
CA ASP A 24 -16.40 -3.93 -22.38
C ASP A 24 -15.09 -4.46 -21.78
N ASP A 25 -14.09 -3.59 -21.65
CA ASP A 25 -12.77 -3.83 -21.08
C ASP A 25 -12.72 -3.62 -19.55
N ALA A 26 -13.83 -3.25 -18.90
CA ALA A 26 -13.84 -2.85 -17.49
C ALA A 26 -13.27 -3.92 -16.53
N ALA A 27 -13.42 -5.20 -16.86
CA ALA A 27 -12.90 -6.31 -16.07
C ALA A 27 -11.37 -6.47 -16.14
N ASP A 28 -10.71 -5.82 -17.11
CA ASP A 28 -9.26 -5.90 -17.32
C ASP A 28 -8.48 -4.89 -16.48
N PHE A 29 -9.16 -4.08 -15.66
CA PHE A 29 -8.56 -3.02 -14.87
C PHE A 29 -8.92 -3.10 -13.38
N VAL A 30 -8.04 -2.54 -12.56
CA VAL A 30 -8.37 -2.04 -11.23
C VAL A 30 -8.41 -0.52 -11.21
N TYR A 31 -9.13 0.05 -10.26
CA TYR A 31 -9.49 1.47 -10.27
C TYR A 31 -8.98 2.15 -9.01
N ALA A 32 -7.91 2.94 -9.13
CA ALA A 32 -7.24 3.58 -8.01
C ALA A 32 -7.88 4.92 -7.62
N THR A 33 -8.06 5.18 -6.31
CA THR A 33 -8.46 6.49 -5.76
C THR A 33 -7.27 7.37 -5.43
N ALA A 34 -6.11 6.75 -5.19
CA ALA A 34 -4.84 7.43 -4.96
C ALA A 34 -3.67 6.58 -5.48
N ILE A 35 -2.64 7.23 -6.02
CA ILE A 35 -1.40 6.63 -6.51
C ILE A 35 -0.22 7.50 -6.05
N TRP A 36 0.75 6.85 -5.41
CA TRP A 36 2.06 7.42 -5.10
C TRP A 36 3.14 6.65 -5.85
N GLN A 37 4.12 7.35 -6.39
CA GLN A 37 5.18 6.77 -7.21
C GLN A 37 6.56 7.10 -6.63
N ILE A 38 7.43 6.09 -6.55
CA ILE A 38 8.85 6.31 -6.24
C ILE A 38 9.45 7.22 -7.32
N PRO A 39 10.25 8.25 -6.94
CA PRO A 39 10.83 9.17 -7.91
C PRO A 39 11.61 8.48 -9.04
N GLU A 40 11.69 9.18 -10.16
CA GLU A 40 12.39 8.70 -11.37
C GLU A 40 13.75 9.36 -11.59
N ASP A 41 14.24 10.13 -10.62
CA ASP A 41 15.50 10.88 -10.67
C ASP A 41 16.74 9.98 -10.69
N LYS A 42 16.69 8.82 -10.01
CA LYS A 42 17.77 7.84 -9.98
C LYS A 42 17.25 6.42 -9.75
N ASP A 43 18.16 5.45 -9.85
CA ASP A 43 17.87 4.07 -9.51
C ASP A 43 17.91 3.84 -7.99
N TYR A 44 16.93 3.06 -7.53
CA TYR A 44 16.81 2.56 -6.16
C TYR A 44 16.87 1.04 -6.18
N PRO A 45 18.06 0.42 -6.24
CA PRO A 45 18.19 -1.04 -6.29
C PRO A 45 17.78 -1.68 -4.96
N VAL A 46 17.17 -2.85 -5.01
CA VAL A 46 16.83 -3.66 -3.82
C VAL A 46 17.31 -5.08 -4.10
N ASN A 47 18.30 -5.53 -3.34
CA ASN A 47 18.90 -6.85 -3.48
C ASN A 47 18.03 -7.93 -2.82
N PRO A 48 18.20 -9.21 -3.20
CA PRO A 48 17.51 -10.31 -2.51
C PRO A 48 17.75 -10.29 -0.99
N GLY A 49 16.66 -10.18 -0.21
CA GLY A 49 16.70 -10.10 1.25
C GLY A 49 16.68 -8.67 1.81
N GLU A 50 16.79 -7.66 0.95
CA GLU A 50 16.52 -6.26 1.31
C GLU A 50 15.01 -5.96 1.25
N SER A 51 14.59 -4.93 1.98
CA SER A 51 13.21 -4.43 1.96
C SER A 51 13.19 -2.91 1.99
N ILE A 52 12.25 -2.30 1.28
CA ILE A 52 11.91 -0.88 1.43
C ILE A 52 10.66 -0.71 2.31
N ILE A 53 10.58 0.42 3.00
CA ILE A 53 9.42 0.86 3.76
C ILE A 53 8.88 2.13 3.12
N ILE A 54 7.58 2.13 2.82
CA ILE A 54 6.83 3.33 2.42
C ILE A 54 5.96 3.73 3.62
N ALA A 55 6.25 4.89 4.22
CA ALA A 55 5.52 5.40 5.36
C ALA A 55 4.50 6.48 4.96
N GLN A 56 3.36 6.56 5.65
CA GLN A 56 2.48 7.74 5.55
C GLN A 56 3.22 9.01 6.03
N MET A 57 4.04 8.85 7.07
CA MET A 57 4.87 9.85 7.72
C MET A 57 6.10 9.11 8.24
N ALA A 58 7.29 9.41 7.74
CA ALA A 58 8.52 8.74 8.16
C ALA A 58 9.11 9.34 9.44
N ASP A 59 8.43 9.16 10.58
CA ASP A 59 8.85 9.75 11.86
C ASP A 59 8.97 8.71 12.98
N ASP A 60 9.61 9.09 14.08
CA ASP A 60 9.57 8.37 15.34
C ASP A 60 8.22 8.62 16.01
N HIS A 61 7.26 7.78 15.69
CA HIS A 61 5.92 7.87 16.22
C HIS A 61 5.84 7.66 17.74
N LYS A 62 6.92 7.23 18.40
CA LYS A 62 7.00 7.06 19.87
C LYS A 62 7.30 8.36 20.61
N LYS A 63 7.55 9.47 19.91
CA LYS A 63 7.74 10.79 20.53
C LYS A 63 6.53 11.20 21.39
N SER A 64 6.79 11.98 22.44
CA SER A 64 5.77 12.45 23.41
C SER A 64 4.64 13.26 22.78
N ASN A 65 4.91 13.98 21.70
CA ASN A 65 3.95 14.78 20.96
C ASN A 65 3.20 13.99 19.85
N LEU A 66 3.50 12.70 19.69
CA LEU A 66 2.82 11.79 18.75
C LEU A 66 2.07 10.71 19.53
N ASN A 67 2.49 9.45 19.46
CA ASN A 67 1.90 8.35 20.23
C ASN A 67 3.01 7.55 20.93
N PRO A 68 3.33 7.83 22.21
CA PRO A 68 4.34 7.09 22.96
C PRO A 68 4.13 5.57 23.00
N SER A 69 2.90 5.09 22.79
CA SER A 69 2.57 3.67 22.71
C SER A 69 2.66 3.07 21.29
N SER A 70 3.07 3.86 20.30
CA SER A 70 3.21 3.41 18.92
C SER A 70 4.14 2.19 18.85
N PRO A 71 3.78 1.15 18.07
CA PRO A 71 4.61 -0.05 17.95
C PRO A 71 5.93 0.25 17.23
N VAL A 72 5.97 1.27 16.37
CA VAL A 72 7.04 1.50 15.40
C VAL A 72 7.68 2.89 15.54
N ASN A 73 8.97 2.93 15.24
CA ASN A 73 9.71 4.13 14.85
C ASN A 73 10.02 3.98 13.34
N LEU A 74 9.59 4.93 12.52
CA LEU A 74 9.71 4.89 11.06
C LEU A 74 10.72 5.91 10.51
N LEU A 75 11.58 6.50 11.34
CA LEU A 75 12.65 7.39 10.86
C LEU A 75 13.54 6.72 9.81
N SER A 76 13.77 5.41 9.94
CA SER A 76 14.54 4.60 8.99
C SER A 76 13.78 4.20 7.70
N ALA A 77 12.56 4.70 7.47
CA ALA A 77 11.82 4.37 6.26
C ALA A 77 12.50 4.93 5.01
N GLU A 78 12.55 4.15 3.94
CA GLU A 78 13.16 4.56 2.68
C GLU A 78 12.36 5.64 1.95
N PHE A 79 11.04 5.53 1.98
CA PHE A 79 10.13 6.42 1.27
C PHE A 79 8.99 6.89 2.15
N GLU A 80 8.44 8.05 1.83
CA GLU A 80 7.20 8.52 2.44
C GLU A 80 6.25 9.20 1.47
N THR A 81 4.95 9.15 1.79
CA THR A 81 3.89 9.84 1.07
C THR A 81 3.62 11.21 1.68
N TYR A 82 4.67 12.03 1.76
CA TYR A 82 4.63 13.33 2.40
C TYR A 82 3.69 14.28 1.65
N VAL A 83 2.77 14.90 2.39
CA VAL A 83 1.83 15.88 1.87
C VAL A 83 2.24 17.27 2.36
N ASN A 84 3.01 17.97 1.52
CA ASN A 84 3.59 19.29 1.81
C ASN A 84 2.55 20.43 1.80
N THR A 85 1.50 20.31 2.59
CA THR A 85 0.44 21.34 2.70
C THR A 85 0.01 21.64 4.13
N THR A 86 0.53 20.91 5.13
CA THR A 86 0.14 21.11 6.53
C THR A 86 1.35 21.13 7.45
N SER A 87 1.24 21.85 8.56
CA SER A 87 2.22 21.85 9.65
C SER A 87 2.12 20.60 10.56
N ILE A 88 1.24 19.65 10.21
CA ILE A 88 0.93 18.46 11.04
C ILE A 88 2.00 17.38 10.85
N ILE A 89 2.54 17.26 9.64
CA ILE A 89 3.56 16.27 9.29
C ILE A 89 4.86 17.01 9.00
N SER A 90 5.93 16.62 9.68
CA SER A 90 7.28 17.08 9.36
C SER A 90 7.88 16.21 8.27
N ASP A 91 8.51 16.86 7.30
CA ASP A 91 9.37 16.22 6.30
C ASP A 91 10.62 15.67 7.01
N ASN A 92 10.83 14.35 6.92
CA ASN A 92 11.93 13.65 7.57
C ASN A 92 12.91 13.12 6.50
N PRO A 93 14.01 12.44 6.87
CA PRO A 93 15.03 12.04 5.89
C PRO A 93 14.57 11.04 4.80
N ALA A 94 13.36 10.48 4.91
CA ALA A 94 12.83 9.57 3.90
C ALA A 94 12.66 10.27 2.54
N ILE A 95 12.68 9.47 1.47
CA ILE A 95 12.51 10.03 0.14
C ILE A 95 11.03 10.26 -0.13
N ASN A 96 10.68 11.51 -0.43
CA ASN A 96 9.33 11.89 -0.78
C ASN A 96 8.90 11.26 -2.11
N MET A 97 7.85 10.44 -2.05
CA MET A 97 7.21 9.89 -3.24
C MET A 97 6.45 10.97 -4.01
N TYR A 98 6.32 10.80 -5.32
CA TYR A 98 5.50 11.65 -6.16
C TYR A 98 4.02 11.27 -6.03
N MET A 99 3.17 12.24 -5.70
CA MET A 99 1.71 12.06 -5.70
C MET A 99 1.18 12.07 -7.14
N ALA A 100 1.22 10.92 -7.80
CA ALA A 100 0.89 10.78 -9.22
C ALA A 100 -0.61 10.94 -9.52
N PHE A 101 -1.47 10.50 -8.60
CA PHE A 101 -2.92 10.66 -8.71
C PHE A 101 -3.55 10.72 -7.33
N TRP A 102 -4.24 11.81 -6.97
CA TRP A 102 -5.10 11.82 -5.77
C TRP A 102 -6.08 13.02 -5.82
N PRO A 103 -7.24 12.85 -6.47
CA PRO A 103 -8.15 13.96 -6.78
C PRO A 103 -8.76 14.65 -5.55
N THR A 104 -8.91 13.92 -4.45
CA THR A 104 -9.46 14.43 -3.19
C THR A 104 -8.43 14.25 -2.08
N LYS A 105 -7.39 15.09 -2.13
CA LYS A 105 -6.30 15.06 -1.16
C LYS A 105 -6.73 15.55 0.22
N THR A 106 -6.20 14.89 1.24
CA THR A 106 -6.29 15.30 2.64
C THR A 106 -4.90 15.73 3.16
N PRO A 107 -4.79 16.34 4.34
CA PRO A 107 -3.52 16.71 4.98
C PRO A 107 -2.44 15.61 5.05
N GLN A 108 -2.84 14.36 4.97
CA GLN A 108 -2.01 13.17 5.04
C GLN A 108 -2.66 12.06 4.20
N TRP A 109 -1.87 11.16 3.61
CA TRP A 109 -2.40 9.98 2.89
C TRP A 109 -2.91 8.91 3.86
N LEU A 110 -3.94 9.26 4.64
CA LEU A 110 -4.62 8.33 5.52
C LEU A 110 -5.47 7.38 4.68
N THR A 111 -4.95 6.18 4.46
CA THR A 111 -5.73 5.07 3.90
C THR A 111 -6.81 4.65 4.91
N THR A 112 -7.85 3.93 4.47
CA THR A 112 -8.92 3.54 5.40
C THR A 112 -8.35 2.72 6.58
N VAL A 113 -8.77 3.05 7.79
CA VAL A 113 -8.43 2.24 8.97
C VAL A 113 -9.22 0.92 9.00
N PHE A 114 -10.22 0.76 8.13
CA PHE A 114 -11.11 -0.41 8.02
C PHE A 114 -10.63 -1.45 6.99
N GLY A 115 -9.32 -1.49 6.68
CA GLY A 115 -8.77 -2.41 5.69
C GLY A 115 -8.86 -1.85 4.26
N GLY A 116 -7.74 -1.28 3.80
CA GLY A 116 -7.59 -0.83 2.42
C GLY A 116 -7.36 -1.97 1.44
N VAL A 117 -7.42 -1.63 0.16
CA VAL A 117 -7.10 -2.54 -0.94
C VAL A 117 -5.99 -1.91 -1.76
N PHE A 118 -4.88 -2.62 -1.92
CA PHE A 118 -3.64 -2.06 -2.44
C PHE A 118 -3.11 -2.88 -3.60
N VAL A 119 -2.52 -2.21 -4.57
CA VAL A 119 -1.68 -2.83 -5.61
C VAL A 119 -0.36 -2.09 -5.72
N ILE A 120 0.69 -2.79 -6.09
CA ILE A 120 1.94 -2.21 -6.57
C ILE A 120 2.17 -2.59 -8.02
N TYR A 121 2.69 -1.65 -8.80
CA TYR A 121 2.91 -1.83 -10.24
C TYR A 121 3.99 -0.87 -10.75
N PHE A 122 4.54 -1.16 -11.93
CA PHE A 122 5.37 -0.20 -12.66
C PHE A 122 4.50 0.43 -13.76
N PRO A 123 4.18 1.73 -13.69
CA PRO A 123 3.46 2.40 -14.78
C PRO A 123 4.23 2.25 -16.10
N THR A 124 3.54 1.75 -17.13
CA THR A 124 4.09 1.62 -18.49
C THR A 124 4.14 2.96 -19.22
N GLU A 125 3.32 3.91 -18.78
CA GLU A 125 3.25 5.28 -19.26
C GLU A 125 3.22 6.27 -18.09
N VAL A 126 3.53 7.54 -18.37
CA VAL A 126 3.43 8.61 -17.37
C VAL A 126 1.98 8.75 -16.91
N ILE A 127 1.77 8.69 -15.59
CA ILE A 127 0.44 8.85 -15.00
C ILE A 127 -0.04 10.29 -15.21
N ASN A 128 -0.98 10.48 -16.13
CA ASN A 128 -1.68 11.74 -16.30
C ASN A 128 -2.93 11.77 -15.41
N ALA A 129 -2.90 12.58 -14.35
CA ALA A 129 -4.00 12.67 -13.39
C ALA A 129 -5.35 13.14 -13.99
N ASN A 130 -5.34 13.71 -15.21
CA ASN A 130 -6.55 14.09 -15.93
C ASN A 130 -7.22 12.91 -16.66
N ASN A 131 -6.51 11.79 -16.87
CA ASN A 131 -7.03 10.58 -17.50
C ASN A 131 -7.82 9.71 -16.50
N TYR A 132 -8.64 10.34 -15.67
CA TYR A 132 -9.49 9.64 -14.72
C TYR A 132 -10.80 9.18 -15.38
N VAL A 133 -11.39 8.16 -14.77
CA VAL A 133 -12.74 7.66 -15.05
C VAL A 133 -13.59 7.77 -13.79
N THR A 134 -14.91 7.68 -13.95
CA THR A 134 -15.86 7.60 -12.83
C THR A 134 -16.74 6.37 -12.98
N PRO A 135 -17.11 5.70 -11.88
CA PRO A 135 -18.09 4.63 -11.96
C PRO A 135 -19.43 5.17 -12.45
N VAL A 136 -20.24 4.31 -13.07
CA VAL A 136 -21.57 4.68 -13.58
C VAL A 136 -22.44 5.20 -12.42
N GLY A 137 -22.97 6.41 -12.58
CA GLY A 137 -23.82 7.05 -11.58
C GLY A 137 -23.09 7.63 -10.36
N LEU A 138 -21.76 7.60 -10.33
CA LEU A 138 -20.94 8.16 -9.25
C LEU A 138 -20.00 9.25 -9.76
N SER A 139 -19.51 10.11 -8.85
CA SER A 139 -18.58 11.20 -9.15
C SER A 139 -17.14 10.94 -8.70
N THR A 140 -16.90 9.81 -8.02
CA THR A 140 -15.57 9.43 -7.53
C THR A 140 -14.63 9.20 -8.71
N LYS A 141 -13.60 10.06 -8.81
CA LYS A 141 -12.57 9.97 -9.85
C LYS A 141 -11.58 8.88 -9.50
N CYS A 142 -11.38 7.94 -10.42
CA CYS A 142 -10.42 6.86 -10.28
C CYS A 142 -9.50 6.77 -11.50
N TYR A 143 -8.28 6.28 -11.29
CA TYR A 143 -7.33 6.02 -12.37
C TYR A 143 -7.38 4.53 -12.75
N LYS A 144 -7.44 4.23 -14.05
CA LYS A 144 -7.44 2.84 -14.54
C LYS A 144 -6.02 2.28 -14.51
N ILE A 145 -5.83 1.13 -13.88
CA ILE A 145 -4.56 0.39 -13.89
C ILE A 145 -4.84 -0.97 -14.54
N PRO A 146 -4.19 -1.31 -15.67
CA PRO A 146 -4.33 -2.63 -16.27
C PRO A 146 -3.94 -3.72 -15.26
N ILE A 147 -4.76 -4.77 -15.12
CA ILE A 147 -4.45 -5.91 -14.24
C ILE A 147 -3.10 -6.53 -14.62
N VAL A 148 -2.76 -6.55 -15.91
CA VAL A 148 -1.51 -7.11 -16.43
C VAL A 148 -0.26 -6.36 -15.99
N ASP A 149 -0.38 -5.11 -15.54
CA ASP A 149 0.76 -4.31 -15.07
C ASP A 149 1.03 -4.50 -13.57
N VAL A 150 0.06 -5.08 -12.84
CA VAL A 150 0.16 -5.29 -11.38
C VAL A 150 1.19 -6.36 -11.05
N ILE A 151 2.09 -6.03 -10.11
CA ILE A 151 3.15 -6.92 -9.63
C ILE A 151 2.67 -7.74 -8.43
N ASP A 152 1.97 -7.08 -7.51
CA ASP A 152 1.49 -7.67 -6.25
C ASP A 152 0.28 -6.87 -5.75
N ALA A 153 -0.59 -7.55 -5.01
CA ALA A 153 -1.90 -7.08 -4.61
C ALA A 153 -2.25 -7.59 -3.21
N LEU A 154 -2.85 -6.72 -2.39
CA LEU A 154 -3.28 -7.04 -1.04
C LEU A 154 -4.66 -6.45 -0.76
N GLU A 155 -5.61 -7.32 -0.46
CA GLU A 155 -6.91 -6.91 0.06
C GLU A 155 -7.05 -7.10 1.57
N LEU A 156 -7.28 -6.00 2.29
CA LEU A 156 -7.66 -5.99 3.69
C LEU A 156 -9.13 -5.66 3.87
N VAL A 157 -9.79 -6.26 4.86
CA VAL A 157 -11.17 -5.93 5.24
C VAL A 157 -11.28 -5.58 6.72
N GLY A 158 -12.35 -4.91 7.13
CA GLY A 158 -12.45 -4.32 8.47
C GLY A 158 -12.59 -5.36 9.58
N ASN A 159 -13.23 -6.49 9.30
CA ASN A 159 -13.36 -7.61 10.23
C ASN A 159 -13.70 -8.93 9.50
N ALA A 160 -13.72 -10.03 10.25
CA ALA A 160 -13.95 -11.38 9.70
C ALA A 160 -15.30 -11.53 8.96
N ASN A 161 -16.33 -10.79 9.35
CA ASN A 161 -17.65 -10.84 8.69
C ASN A 161 -17.65 -10.15 7.32
N GLN A 162 -16.58 -9.43 6.97
CA GLN A 162 -16.45 -8.70 5.72
C GLN A 162 -15.52 -9.39 4.71
N ILE A 163 -15.00 -10.60 4.99
CA ILE A 163 -14.11 -11.34 4.09
C ILE A 163 -14.75 -11.56 2.70
N ASN A 164 -16.08 -11.69 2.63
CA ASN A 164 -16.80 -11.87 1.37
C ASN A 164 -17.14 -10.56 0.65
N LEU A 165 -16.75 -9.40 1.21
CA LEU A 165 -17.03 -8.06 0.65
C LEU A 165 -15.80 -7.51 -0.11
N LYS A 166 -15.10 -8.41 -0.81
CA LYS A 166 -13.91 -8.12 -1.61
C LYS A 166 -14.20 -7.18 -2.77
N ARG A 167 -13.15 -6.47 -3.18
CA ARG A 167 -13.14 -5.46 -4.24
C ARG A 167 -12.04 -5.74 -5.27
N MET A 168 -11.01 -6.49 -4.88
CA MET A 168 -9.93 -6.91 -5.79
C MET A 168 -10.43 -8.02 -6.73
N PRO A 169 -10.09 -7.97 -8.03
CA PRO A 169 -10.23 -9.12 -8.91
C PRO A 169 -9.52 -10.35 -8.34
N THR A 170 -10.16 -11.52 -8.48
CA THR A 170 -9.66 -12.79 -7.96
C THR A 170 -8.36 -13.26 -8.61
N THR A 171 -8.06 -12.76 -9.81
CA THR A 171 -6.79 -13.00 -10.52
C THR A 171 -5.59 -12.36 -9.82
N LEU A 172 -5.82 -11.25 -9.13
CA LEU A 172 -4.81 -10.53 -8.35
C LEU A 172 -4.79 -10.98 -6.88
N ASP A 173 -5.96 -11.12 -6.27
CA ASP A 173 -6.09 -11.62 -4.90
C ASP A 173 -7.43 -12.35 -4.73
N ALA A 174 -7.39 -13.67 -4.60
CA ALA A 174 -8.54 -14.53 -4.40
C ALA A 174 -9.10 -14.48 -2.96
N GLY A 175 -8.36 -13.91 -2.01
CA GLY A 175 -8.72 -13.86 -0.59
C GLY A 175 -8.70 -12.47 -0.01
N ALA A 176 -8.81 -12.38 1.30
CA ALA A 176 -8.63 -11.14 2.04
C ALA A 176 -8.05 -11.44 3.42
N ALA A 177 -7.35 -10.46 3.99
CA ALA A 177 -6.87 -10.51 5.37
C ALA A 177 -7.53 -9.43 6.24
N THR A 178 -7.52 -9.61 7.55
CA THR A 178 -8.08 -8.64 8.48
C THR A 178 -7.40 -8.75 9.84
N VAL A 179 -7.22 -7.62 10.52
CA VAL A 179 -6.79 -7.58 11.92
C VAL A 179 -7.96 -7.59 12.90
N GLY A 180 -9.21 -7.63 12.39
CA GLY A 180 -10.43 -7.79 13.18
C GLY A 180 -11.05 -6.49 13.71
N GLY A 181 -10.43 -5.33 13.49
CA GLY A 181 -10.97 -4.03 13.92
C GLY A 181 -9.98 -2.88 13.70
N THR A 182 -10.31 -1.69 14.22
CA THR A 182 -9.51 -0.48 14.07
C THR A 182 -8.74 -0.15 15.36
N TYR A 183 -7.60 0.54 15.24
CA TYR A 183 -6.80 1.03 16.37
C TYR A 183 -6.35 -0.05 17.38
N LEU A 184 -6.16 -1.28 16.92
CA LEU A 184 -5.74 -2.43 17.75
C LEU A 184 -4.22 -2.58 17.92
N THR A 185 -3.43 -1.69 17.30
CA THR A 185 -1.97 -1.84 17.22
C THR A 185 -1.56 -3.18 16.62
N LYS A 186 -2.32 -3.68 15.64
CA LYS A 186 -2.04 -4.92 14.91
C LYS A 186 -1.74 -4.64 13.45
N SER A 187 -1.03 -5.56 12.80
CA SER A 187 -0.85 -5.55 11.34
C SER A 187 -1.12 -6.93 10.77
N VAL A 188 -1.09 -7.05 9.45
CA VAL A 188 -0.85 -8.33 8.79
C VAL A 188 0.61 -8.44 8.38
N ALA A 189 1.16 -9.65 8.31
CA ALA A 189 2.44 -9.93 7.71
C ALA A 189 2.33 -11.15 6.80
N ARG A 190 3.07 -11.15 5.69
CA ARG A 190 3.12 -12.28 4.78
C ARG A 190 3.88 -13.43 5.45
N LYS A 191 3.32 -14.63 5.42
CA LYS A 191 3.87 -15.84 6.04
C LYS A 191 5.18 -16.25 5.36
N VAL A 192 6.07 -16.87 6.13
CA VAL A 192 7.29 -17.47 5.58
C VAL A 192 6.95 -18.76 4.85
N LYS A 193 7.33 -18.84 3.57
CA LYS A 193 7.24 -20.07 2.77
C LYS A 193 8.40 -21.00 3.05
N GLU A 194 9.62 -20.48 2.97
CA GLU A 194 10.85 -21.22 3.24
C GLU A 194 12.01 -20.27 3.50
N THR A 195 13.12 -20.80 4.03
CA THR A 195 14.39 -20.10 4.11
C THR A 195 15.42 -20.84 3.27
N LYS A 196 15.98 -20.16 2.27
CA LYS A 196 16.96 -20.72 1.34
C LYS A 196 18.25 -19.92 1.37
N ASN A 197 19.36 -20.57 1.72
CA ASN A 197 20.69 -19.94 1.85
C ASN A 197 20.67 -18.68 2.75
N GLY A 198 19.99 -18.76 3.90
CA GLY A 198 19.85 -17.64 4.84
C GLY A 198 18.86 -16.55 4.42
N ARG A 199 18.30 -16.62 3.20
CA ARG A 199 17.28 -15.68 2.71
C ARG A 199 15.87 -16.23 2.95
N VAL A 200 15.02 -15.41 3.55
CA VAL A 200 13.60 -15.71 3.74
C VAL A 200 12.85 -15.52 2.42
N ILE A 201 12.01 -16.49 2.07
CA ILE A 201 11.07 -16.47 0.95
C ILE A 201 9.67 -16.48 1.55
N LEU A 202 8.83 -15.53 1.12
CA LEU A 202 7.48 -15.36 1.65
C LEU A 202 6.44 -16.04 0.74
N TYR A 203 5.28 -16.38 1.29
CA TYR A 203 4.16 -16.92 0.52
C TYR A 203 3.57 -15.87 -0.41
N ASP A 204 3.30 -16.26 -1.64
CA ASP A 204 2.53 -15.48 -2.59
C ASP A 204 1.76 -16.47 -3.48
N THR A 205 0.49 -16.65 -3.17
CA THR A 205 -0.42 -17.55 -3.89
C THR A 205 -1.56 -16.77 -4.53
N ASN A 206 -1.39 -15.45 -4.67
CA ASN A 206 -2.44 -14.49 -5.02
C ASN A 206 -3.69 -14.71 -4.14
N ASN A 207 -3.50 -14.95 -2.84
CA ASN A 207 -4.61 -15.16 -1.92
C ASN A 207 -4.25 -14.70 -0.51
N SER A 208 -4.67 -13.49 -0.15
CA SER A 208 -4.32 -12.87 1.13
C SER A 208 -4.76 -13.66 2.36
N THR A 209 -5.80 -14.49 2.26
CA THR A 209 -6.23 -15.38 3.35
C THR A 209 -5.19 -16.47 3.62
N ASN A 210 -4.56 -16.99 2.56
CA ASN A 210 -3.51 -18.00 2.67
C ASN A 210 -2.16 -17.38 3.00
N ASP A 211 -1.88 -16.22 2.43
CA ASP A 211 -0.53 -15.66 2.39
C ASP A 211 -0.20 -14.82 3.61
N PHE A 212 -1.19 -14.25 4.30
CA PHE A 212 -0.97 -13.35 5.43
C PHE A 212 -1.46 -13.92 6.77
N GLU A 213 -0.78 -13.51 7.83
CA GLU A 213 -1.13 -13.77 9.23
C GLU A 213 -1.25 -12.45 10.01
N VAL A 214 -2.04 -12.46 11.09
CA VAL A 214 -2.19 -11.30 11.98
C VAL A 214 -1.00 -11.24 12.93
N MET A 215 -0.41 -10.04 13.04
CA MET A 215 0.67 -9.74 13.97
C MET A 215 0.17 -8.81 15.06
N ASP A 216 0.29 -9.25 16.31
CA ASP A 216 -0.11 -8.45 17.48
C ASP A 216 0.75 -7.20 17.68
N VAL A 217 1.99 -7.20 17.17
CA VAL A 217 2.86 -6.03 17.18
C VAL A 217 3.41 -5.81 15.77
N PRO A 218 3.04 -4.70 15.09
CA PRO A 218 3.66 -4.26 13.86
C PRO A 218 5.18 -4.15 14.04
N THR A 219 5.92 -4.71 13.11
CA THR A 219 7.38 -4.75 13.16
C THR A 219 7.90 -4.46 11.76
N ILE A 220 8.76 -3.46 11.64
CA ILE A 220 9.48 -3.19 10.40
C ILE A 220 10.61 -4.20 10.22
N ARG A 221 10.97 -4.51 8.96
CA ARG A 221 12.09 -5.40 8.66
C ARG A 221 11.97 -6.78 9.33
N ARG A 222 10.74 -7.32 9.38
CA ARG A 222 10.43 -8.64 9.95
C ARG A 222 11.25 -9.73 9.25
N TYR A 223 11.55 -10.81 9.98
CA TYR A 223 12.31 -11.97 9.51
C TYR A 223 13.75 -11.66 9.06
N GLY A 224 14.32 -10.55 9.57
CA GLY A 224 15.71 -10.19 9.28
C GLY A 224 15.93 -9.55 7.92
N ALA A 225 14.87 -9.02 7.28
CA ALA A 225 15.03 -8.16 6.11
C ALA A 225 15.91 -6.96 6.47
N VAL A 226 16.77 -6.53 5.55
CA VAL A 226 17.70 -5.42 5.79
C VAL A 226 17.37 -4.21 4.92
N ALA A 227 17.79 -3.03 5.37
CA ALA A 227 17.68 -1.83 4.55
C ALA A 227 18.61 -1.93 3.33
N PRO A 228 18.24 -1.39 2.17
CA PRO A 228 19.16 -1.24 1.05
C PRO A 228 20.35 -0.37 1.42
N SER A 229 21.52 -0.66 0.83
CA SER A 229 22.78 0.03 1.17
C SER A 229 22.77 1.55 0.89
N TRP A 230 21.84 2.04 0.07
CA TRP A 230 21.68 3.45 -0.24
C TRP A 230 20.83 4.21 0.80
N ASN A 231 20.12 3.51 1.69
CA ASN A 231 19.48 4.15 2.84
C ASN A 231 20.55 4.44 3.89
N THR A 232 20.93 5.71 4.01
CA THR A 232 21.99 6.17 4.91
C THR A 232 21.47 6.76 6.22
N TRP A 233 20.16 6.89 6.39
CA TRP A 233 19.52 7.40 7.60
C TRP A 233 18.94 6.27 8.45
N LYS A 234 18.67 6.55 9.73
CA LYS A 234 18.23 5.57 10.73
C LYS A 234 17.18 6.17 11.65
#